data_AF-A0A564RZI2-F1
#
_entry.id   AF-A0A564RZI2-F1
#
_cell.length_a   1.000
_cell.length_b   1.000
_cell.length_c   1.000
_cell.angle_alpha   90.00
_cell.angle_beta   90.00
_cell.angle_gamma   90.00
#
_symmetry.space_group_name_H-M   'P 1'
#
loop_
_entity.id
_entity.type
_entity.pdbx_description
1 polymer ?
#
loop_
_entity_poly.entity_id
_entity_poly.type
_entity_poly.pdbx_seq_one_letter_code
_entity_poly.pdbx_strand_id
1 'polypeptide(L)' 'MGRKGLDVRSWTCPACGMVHDRDVNAAKNILSAGLAVRACGDPRIAGATLR' A
#
# COMPACT_ATOMS: atom_id res chain seq x y z
N MET A 1 17.89 -7.09 -15.30
CA MET A 1 17.06 -6.66 -14.15
C MET A 1 16.23 -7.86 -13.70
N GLY A 2 16.70 -8.59 -12.68
CA GLY A 2 16.03 -9.82 -12.21
C GLY A 2 14.85 -9.51 -11.28
N ARG A 3 13.74 -10.24 -11.45
CA ARG A 3 12.62 -10.26 -10.49
C ARG A 3 13.16 -10.78 -9.15
N LYS A 4 13.32 -9.89 -8.17
CA LYS A 4 13.60 -10.29 -6.78
C LYS A 4 12.39 -11.03 -6.22
N GLY A 5 12.65 -12.04 -5.39
CA GLY A 5 11.59 -12.82 -4.75
C GLY A 5 10.61 -11.96 -3.96
N LEU A 6 9.37 -12.43 -3.82
CA LEU A 6 8.30 -11.69 -3.12
C LEU A 6 8.61 -11.50 -1.62
N ASP A 7 9.58 -12.21 -1.08
CA ASP A 7 10.10 -12.11 0.28
C ASP A 7 11.02 -10.90 0.50
N VAL A 8 11.62 -10.35 -0.57
CA VAL A 8 12.54 -9.21 -0.46
C VAL A 8 11.74 -7.91 -0.30
N ARG A 9 11.69 -7.37 0.93
CA ARG A 9 10.96 -6.14 1.27
C ARG A 9 11.78 -4.87 1.06
N SER A 10 13.06 -4.92 1.41
CA SER A 10 14.00 -3.83 1.18
C SER A 10 15.26 -4.32 0.47
N TRP A 11 15.80 -3.51 -0.45
CA TRP A 11 17.07 -3.81 -1.12
C TRP A 11 17.81 -2.54 -1.50
N THR A 12 19.14 -2.59 -1.43
CA THR A 12 19.99 -1.54 -2.00
C THR A 12 20.05 -1.70 -3.51
N CYS A 13 19.71 -0.65 -4.25
CA CYS A 13 19.85 -0.63 -5.70
C CYS A 13 21.35 -0.63 -6.07
N PRO A 14 21.84 -1.60 -6.84
CA PRO A 14 23.24 -1.60 -7.25
C PRO A 14 23.56 -0.46 -8.24
N ALA A 15 22.55 0.13 -8.90
CA ALA A 15 22.74 1.19 -9.88
C ALA A 15 22.76 2.60 -9.26
N CYS A 16 21.92 2.86 -8.25
CA CYS A 16 21.83 4.18 -7.61
C CYS A 16 22.24 4.21 -6.13
N GLY A 17 22.60 3.06 -5.54
CA GLY A 17 23.02 2.95 -4.14
C GLY A 17 21.91 3.18 -3.10
N MET A 18 20.69 3.53 -3.53
CA MET A 18 19.56 3.81 -2.64
C MET A 18 18.93 2.52 -2.11
N VAL A 19 18.52 2.51 -0.85
CA VAL A 19 17.66 1.47 -0.28
C VAL A 19 16.22 1.72 -0.75
N HIS A 20 15.68 0.80 -1.54
CA HIS A 20 14.27 0.80 -1.89
C HIS A 20 13.49 -0.13 -0.96
N ASP A 21 12.29 0.30 -0.60
CA ASP A 21 11.30 -0.52 0.10
C ASP A 21 10.09 -0.72 -0.82
N ARG A 22 9.80 -1.97 -1.14
CA ARG A 22 8.66 -2.34 -2.00
C ARG A 22 7.33 -2.02 -1.34
N ASP A 23 7.27 -2.00 -0.02
CA ASP A 23 6.04 -1.82 0.75
C ASP A 23 5.63 -0.35 0.89
N VAL A 24 6.46 0.61 0.42
CA VAL A 24 6.11 2.04 0.35
C VAL A 24 4.84 2.29 -0.46
N ASN A 25 4.66 1.56 -1.56
CA ASN A 25 3.44 1.69 -2.37
C ASN A 25 2.22 1.12 -1.64
N ALA A 26 2.40 0.04 -0.86
CA ALA A 26 1.34 -0.51 -0.03
C ALA A 26 0.94 0.47 1.08
N ALA A 27 1.92 1.07 1.77
CA ALA A 27 1.67 2.07 2.81
C ALA A 27 0.89 3.28 2.26
N LYS A 28 1.27 3.79 1.08
CA LYS A 28 0.54 4.87 0.40
C LYS A 28 -0.90 4.49 0.07
N ASN A 29 -1.12 3.29 -0.47
CA ASN A 29 -2.46 2.81 -0.79
C ASN A 29 -3.34 2.67 0.46
N ILE A 30 -2.80 2.13 1.55
CA ILE A 30 -3.51 1.98 2.83
C ILE A 30 -3.88 3.36 3.40
N LEU A 31 -2.95 4.32 3.38
CA LEU A 31 -3.21 5.68 3.84
C LEU A 31 -4.36 6.33 3.06
N SER A 32 -4.30 6.28 1.73
CA SER A 32 -5.35 6.84 0.87
C SER A 32 -6.71 6.20 1.14
N ALA A 33 -6.77 4.87 1.31
CA ALA A 33 -8.01 4.17 1.64
C ALA A 33 -8.55 4.61 3.01
N GLY A 34 -7.70 4.73 4.03
CA GLY A 34 -8.09 5.21 5.36
C GLY A 34 -8.61 6.65 5.34
N LEU A 35 -7.97 7.53 4.56
CA LEU A 35 -8.43 8.92 4.37
C LEU A 35 -9.79 8.97 3.67
N ALA A 36 -10.02 8.14 2.66
CA ALA A 36 -11.30 8.05 1.96
C ALA A 36 -12.42 7.59 2.92
N VAL A 37 -12.18 6.57 3.74
CA VAL A 37 -13.14 6.13 4.77
C VAL A 37 -13.41 7.24 5.79
N ARG A 38 -12.38 7.97 6.22
CA ARG A 38 -12.53 9.08 7.18
C ARG A 38 -13.34 10.25 6.60
N ALA A 39 -13.21 10.53 5.31
CA ALA A 39 -13.90 11.64 4.65
C ALA A 39 -15.33 11.29 4.19
N CYS A 40 -15.52 10.09 3.64
CA CYS A 40 -16.75 9.69 2.95
C CYS A 40 -17.55 8.60 3.69
N GLY A 41 -17.02 8.08 4.80
CA GLY A 41 -17.58 6.91 5.49
C GLY A 41 -17.14 5.59 4.86
N ASP A 42 -17.32 4.49 5.62
CA ASP A 42 -17.01 3.15 5.12
C ASP A 42 -18.14 2.64 4.20
N PRO A 43 -17.90 2.43 2.90
CA PRO A 43 -18.94 1.98 1.98
C PRO A 43 -19.47 0.58 2.32
N ARG A 44 -18.71 -0.23 3.07
CA ARG A 44 -19.14 -1.57 3.52
C ARG A 44 -20.21 -1.48 4.61
N ILE A 45 -20.26 -0.37 5.34
CA ILE A 45 -21.28 -0.14 6.38
C ILE A 45 -22.54 0.48 5.77
N ALA A 46 -22.40 1.32 4.75
CA ALA A 46 -23.54 1.95 4.06
C ALA A 46 -24.51 0.92 3.45
N GLY A 47 -24.02 -0.22 2.94
CA GLY A 47 -24.87 -1.31 2.43
C GLY A 47 -25.44 -2.23 3.51
N ALA A 48 -24.89 -2.22 4.73
CA ALA A 48 -25.30 -3.11 5.81
C ALA A 48 -26.56 -2.63 6.56
N THR A 49 -26.99 -1.38 6.34
CA THR A 49 -28.17 -0.78 6.98
C THR A 49 -29.47 -0.97 6.18
N LEU A 50 -29.43 -1.60 4.99
CA LEU A 50 -30.60 -1.89 4.16
C LEU A 50 -31.26 -3.25 4.47
N ARG A 51 -31.35 -3.63 5.76
CA ARG A 51 -32.04 -4.86 6.17
C ARG A 51 -33.22 -4.58 7.09
#